data_AF-A0A7C7KL22-F1
#
_entry.id   AF-A0A7C7KL22-F1
#
_cell.length_a   1.000
_cell.length_b   1.000
_cell.length_c   1.000
_cell.angle_alpha   90.00
_cell.angle_beta   90.00
_cell.angle_gamma   90.00
#
_symmetry.space_group_name_H-M   'P 1'
#
loop_
_entity.id
_entity.type
_entity.pdbx_description
1 polymer ?
#
loop_
_entity_poly.entity_id
_entity_poly.type
_entity_poly.pdbx_seq_one_letter_code
_entity_poly.pdbx_strand_id
1 'polypeptide(L)'
;MSEDKVGIVIVSHSPEVARGTADMVRQMVGDEVPLAWCGGDPDGGLGTSVETILGAIDQAWTNAGVAILVDLGGAETNSEMAVEMQPDERRARIAICNAP
;
A
#
# COMPACT_ATOMS: atom_id res chain seq x y z
N MET A 1 17.35 6.42 9.48
CA MET A 1 17.72 5.11 8.89
C MET A 1 16.47 4.32 8.45
N SER A 2 15.53 4.95 7.72
CA SER A 2 14.41 4.26 7.06
C SER A 2 14.31 4.56 5.55
N GLU A 3 15.00 5.60 5.05
CA GLU A 3 14.99 6.00 3.63
C GLU A 3 15.62 4.97 2.67
N ASP A 4 16.46 4.06 3.20
CA ASP A 4 17.11 2.99 2.44
C ASP A 4 16.27 1.70 2.35
N LYS A 5 15.09 1.67 2.99
CA LYS A 5 14.22 0.50 3.03
C LYS A 5 13.05 0.65 2.07
N VAL A 6 12.64 -0.47 1.49
CA VAL A 6 11.41 -0.53 0.69
C VAL A 6 10.21 -0.25 1.62
N GLY A 7 9.39 0.72 1.24
CA GLY A 7 8.15 1.03 1.94
C GLY A 7 7.09 -0.03 1.68
N ILE A 8 6.17 -0.23 2.62
CA ILE A 8 5.09 -1.21 2.51
C ILE A 8 3.76 -0.47 2.43
N VAL A 9 2.93 -0.85 1.46
CA VAL A 9 1.53 -0.44 1.36
C VAL A 9 0.65 -1.68 1.47
N ILE A 10 -0.26 -1.70 2.45
CA ILE A 10 -1.26 -2.75 2.59
C ILE A 10 -2.58 -2.26 1.99
N VAL A 11 -3.07 -2.95 0.97
CA VAL A 11 -4.35 -2.66 0.31
C VAL A 11 -5.31 -3.82 0.58
N SER A 12 -6.48 -3.52 1.14
CA SER A 12 -7.53 -4.52 1.34
C SER A 12 -8.91 -3.94 1.01
N HIS A 13 -9.84 -4.79 0.62
CA HIS A 13 -11.25 -4.43 0.53
C HIS A 13 -11.81 -3.99 1.89
N SER A 14 -11.28 -4.55 2.98
CA SER A 14 -11.70 -4.20 4.34
C SER A 14 -10.76 -3.16 4.95
N PRO A 15 -11.27 -1.98 5.35
CA PRO A 15 -10.46 -1.01 6.08
C PRO A 15 -9.96 -1.58 7.41
N GLU A 16 -10.72 -2.49 8.03
CA GLU A 16 -10.35 -3.10 9.30
C GLU A 16 -9.19 -4.09 9.15
N VAL A 17 -9.16 -4.86 8.06
CA VAL A 17 -8.05 -5.78 7.75
C VAL A 17 -6.79 -4.99 7.42
N ALA A 18 -6.88 -3.98 6.55
CA ALA A 18 -5.74 -3.14 6.19
C ALA A 18 -5.12 -2.47 7.43
N ARG A 19 -5.97 -1.86 8.27
CA ARG A 19 -5.55 -1.24 9.53
C ARG A 19 -4.95 -2.26 10.50
N GLY A 20 -5.64 -3.38 10.72
CA GLY A 20 -5.20 -4.40 11.67
C GLY A 20 -3.85 -5.01 11.32
N THR A 21 -3.61 -5.27 10.03
CA THR A 21 -2.30 -5.75 9.55
C THR A 21 -1.23 -4.67 9.74
N ALA A 22 -1.52 -3.40 9.43
CA ALA A 22 -0.57 -2.32 9.63
C ALA A 22 -0.22 -2.10 11.12
N ASP A 23 -1.22 -2.19 12.00
CA ASP A 23 -1.03 -2.08 13.44
C ASP A 23 -0.16 -3.24 13.97
N MET A 24 -0.36 -4.46 13.47
CA MET A 24 0.49 -5.61 13.81
C MET A 24 1.95 -5.37 13.39
N VAL A 25 2.19 -4.91 12.15
CA VAL A 25 3.55 -4.59 11.68
C VAL A 25 4.19 -3.55 12.59
N ARG A 26 3.47 -2.46 12.92
CA ARG A 26 3.98 -1.41 13.83
C ARG A 26 4.27 -1.95 15.23
N GLN A 27 3.48 -2.87 15.75
CA GLN A 27 3.76 -3.49 17.05
C GLN A 27 5.02 -4.36 17.03
N MET A 28 5.32 -5.01 15.90
CA MET A 28 6.47 -5.90 15.77
C MET A 28 7.78 -5.17 15.48
N VAL A 29 7.76 -4.16 14.60
CA VAL A 29 8.98 -3.48 14.12
C VAL A 29 8.99 -1.97 14.35
N GLY A 30 7.98 -1.40 15.00
CA GLY A 30 7.89 0.05 15.22
C GLY A 30 7.90 0.83 13.90
N ASP A 31 8.67 1.91 13.86
CA ASP A 31 8.85 2.78 12.68
C ASP A 31 10.07 2.37 11.83
N GLU A 32 10.58 1.15 12.01
CA GLU A 32 11.79 0.69 11.31
C GLU A 32 11.55 0.50 9.81
N VAL A 33 10.30 0.35 9.36
CA VAL A 33 9.90 0.22 7.95
C VAL A 33 8.79 1.24 7.65
N PRO A 34 8.94 2.09 6.61
CA PRO A 34 7.87 2.99 6.17
C PRO A 34 6.64 2.19 5.77
N LEU A 35 5.48 2.56 6.33
CA LEU A 35 4.27 1.76 6.23
C LEU A 35 3.05 2.64 6.09
N ALA A 36 2.26 2.38 5.06
CA ALA A 36 0.93 2.92 4.87
C ALA A 36 -0.07 1.79 4.59
N TRP A 37 -1.34 2.11 4.69
CA TRP A 37 -2.42 1.18 4.41
C TRP A 37 -3.64 1.94 3.89
N CYS A 38 -4.45 1.25 3.10
CA CYS A 38 -5.75 1.75 2.66
C CYS A 38 -6.71 0.58 2.45
N GLY A 39 -8.00 0.87 2.59
CA GLY A 39 -9.04 -0.09 2.31
C GLY A 39 -10.42 0.49 2.52
N GLY A 40 -11.41 -0.19 1.97
CA GLY A 40 -12.78 0.28 1.91
C GLY A 40 -13.09 1.10 0.65
N ASP A 41 -14.38 1.14 0.33
CA ASP A 41 -14.89 2.08 -0.68
C ASP A 41 -15.02 3.51 -0.09
N PRO A 42 -15.30 4.53 -0.92
CA PRO A 42 -15.49 5.91 -0.44
C PRO A 42 -16.61 6.10 0.60
N ASP A 43 -17.57 5.17 0.67
CA ASP A 43 -18.68 5.19 1.62
C ASP A 43 -18.36 4.43 2.92
N GLY A 44 -17.15 3.85 3.03
CA GLY A 44 -16.66 3.10 4.19
C GLY A 44 -17.05 1.62 4.21
N GLY A 45 -17.63 1.10 3.13
CA GLY A 45 -17.96 -0.31 2.92
C GLY A 45 -16.77 -1.14 2.46
N LEU A 46 -17.03 -2.37 2.01
CA LEU A 46 -16.00 -3.23 1.42
C LEU A 46 -15.69 -2.79 -0.01
N GLY A 47 -14.43 -2.49 -0.28
CA GLY A 47 -13.98 -2.04 -1.59
C GLY A 47 -12.59 -1.45 -1.55
N THR A 48 -12.13 -0.93 -2.67
CA THR A 48 -10.86 -0.20 -2.76
C THR A 48 -11.04 1.03 -3.64
N SER A 49 -10.21 2.05 -3.42
CA SER A 49 -10.21 3.28 -4.21
C SER A 49 -8.80 3.61 -4.67
N VAL A 50 -8.64 3.86 -5.98
CA VAL A 50 -7.37 4.29 -6.59
C VAL A 50 -6.81 5.53 -5.88
N GLU A 51 -7.67 6.48 -5.50
CA GLU A 51 -7.26 7.71 -4.81
C GLU A 51 -6.59 7.40 -3.46
N THR A 52 -7.18 6.49 -2.68
CA THR A 52 -6.62 6.10 -1.38
C THR A 52 -5.32 5.32 -1.52
N ILE A 53 -5.18 4.51 -2.59
CA ILE A 53 -3.96 3.77 -2.88
C ILE A 53 -2.83 4.74 -3.27
N LEU A 54 -3.10 5.75 -4.10
CA LEU A 54 -2.14 6.80 -4.41
C LEU A 54 -1.63 7.50 -3.15
N GLY A 55 -2.55 7.90 -2.28
CA GLY A 55 -2.21 8.52 -1.00
C GLY A 55 -1.38 7.61 -0.10
N ALA A 56 -1.63 6.30 -0.10
CA ALA A 56 -0.86 5.33 0.66
C ALA A 56 0.55 5.13 0.08
N ILE A 57 0.70 5.05 -1.24
CA ILE A 57 2.01 5.01 -1.92
C ILE A 57 2.84 6.22 -1.56
N ASP A 58 2.25 7.42 -1.54
CA ASP A 58 2.95 8.66 -1.18
C ASP A 58 3.41 8.67 0.28
N GLN A 59 2.57 8.18 1.20
CA GLN A 59 2.91 8.09 2.62
C GLN A 59 4.03 7.07 2.91
N ALA A 60 4.07 5.95 2.18
CA ALA A 60 5.08 4.90 2.36
C ALA A 60 6.34 5.11 1.49
N TRP A 61 6.39 6.15 0.66
CA TRP A 61 7.42 6.29 -0.35
C TRP A 61 8.83 6.43 0.23
N THR A 62 9.78 5.73 -0.41
CA THR A 62 11.22 5.91 -0.18
C THR A 62 12.00 5.86 -1.49
N ASN A 63 13.29 6.22 -1.43
CA ASN A 63 14.18 6.06 -2.58
C ASN A 63 14.43 4.59 -2.93
N ALA A 64 14.23 3.65 -2.00
CA ALA A 64 14.33 2.22 -2.25
C ALA A 64 13.07 1.63 -2.95
N GLY A 65 11.96 2.37 -2.98
CA GLY A 65 10.72 1.96 -3.64
C GLY A 65 9.62 1.52 -2.68
N VAL A 66 8.54 0.96 -3.22
CA VAL A 66 7.35 0.53 -2.47
C VAL A 66 6.91 -0.87 -2.90
N ALA A 67 6.63 -1.73 -1.94
CA ALA A 67 5.96 -3.01 -2.12
C ALA A 67 4.49 -2.87 -1.72
N ILE A 68 3.58 -3.19 -2.64
CA ILE A 68 2.13 -3.17 -2.43
C ILE A 68 1.67 -4.61 -2.18
N LEU A 69 1.09 -4.86 -1.01
CA LEU A 69 0.45 -6.11 -0.62
C LEU A 69 -1.05 -5.97 -0.80
N VAL A 70 -1.68 -6.88 -1.53
CA VAL A 70 -3.11 -6.86 -1.85
C VAL A 70 -3.81 -8.10 -1.30
N ASP A 71 -5.10 -8.02 -0.99
CA ASP A 71 -5.86 -9.16 -0.45
C ASP A 71 -6.43 -10.08 -1.55
N LEU A 72 -7.38 -9.58 -2.34
CA LEU A 72 -8.11 -10.29 -3.37
C LEU A 72 -8.07 -9.50 -4.67
N GLY A 73 -8.22 -10.17 -5.81
CA GLY A 73 -7.90 -9.63 -7.14
C GLY A 73 -8.52 -8.27 -7.51
N GLY A 74 -9.65 -7.87 -6.94
CA GLY A 74 -10.20 -6.52 -7.16
C GLY A 74 -9.29 -5.39 -6.65
N ALA A 75 -8.53 -5.63 -5.59
CA ALA A 75 -7.56 -4.69 -5.03
C ALA A 75 -6.29 -4.59 -5.90
N GLU A 76 -5.92 -5.67 -6.59
CA GLU A 76 -4.80 -5.70 -7.53
C GLU A 76 -5.05 -4.74 -8.70
N THR A 77 -6.21 -4.84 -9.36
CA THR A 77 -6.56 -3.98 -10.50
C THR A 77 -6.53 -2.49 -10.16
N ASN A 78 -7.08 -2.09 -9.00
CA ASN A 78 -7.03 -0.69 -8.57
C ASN A 78 -5.59 -0.25 -8.18
N SER A 79 -4.76 -1.18 -7.70
CA SER A 79 -3.36 -0.92 -7.41
C SER A 79 -2.54 -0.74 -8.69
N GLU A 80 -2.80 -1.55 -9.73
CA GLU A 80 -2.17 -1.39 -11.05
C GLU A 80 -2.47 0.00 -11.64
N MET A 81 -3.75 0.42 -11.61
CA MET A 81 -4.14 1.76 -12.06
C MET A 81 -3.43 2.87 -11.27
N ALA A 82 -3.32 2.73 -9.95
CA ALA A 82 -2.61 3.70 -9.12
C ALA A 82 -1.11 3.77 -9.49
N VAL A 83 -0.48 2.63 -9.78
CA VAL A 83 0.93 2.55 -10.23
C VAL A 83 1.10 3.19 -11.62
N GLU A 84 0.15 3.00 -12.53
CA GLU A 84 0.14 3.64 -13.86
C GLU A 84 -0.02 5.16 -13.81
N MET A 85 -0.56 5.72 -12.73
CA MET A 85 -0.65 7.16 -12.52
C MET A 85 0.62 7.77 -11.92
N GLN A 86 1.57 6.95 -11.46
CA GLN A 86 2.84 7.43 -10.92
C GLN A 86 3.79 7.91 -12.03
N PRO A 87 4.66 8.90 -11.75
CA PRO A 87 5.76 9.26 -12.63
C PRO A 87 6.64 8.05 -12.97
N ASP A 88 7.17 7.99 -14.19
CA ASP A 88 7.94 6.83 -14.70
C ASP A 88 9.08 6.39 -13.76
N GLU A 89 9.80 7.35 -13.17
CA GLU A 89 10.89 7.09 -12.22
C GLU A 89 10.42 6.37 -10.96
N ARG A 90 9.22 6.72 -10.46
CA ARG A 90 8.63 6.08 -9.27
C ARG A 90 8.02 4.74 -9.64
N ARG A 91 7.32 4.66 -10.78
CA ARG A 91 6.68 3.45 -11.28
C ARG A 91 7.65 2.28 -11.37
N ALA A 92 8.87 2.52 -11.84
CA ALA A 92 9.93 1.51 -11.95
C ALA A 92 10.39 0.91 -10.59
N ARG A 93 10.00 1.51 -9.47
CA ARG A 93 10.35 1.08 -8.10
C ARG A 93 9.14 0.64 -7.28
N ILE A 94 7.98 0.49 -7.90
CA ILE A 94 6.79 -0.04 -7.24
C ILE A 94 6.55 -1.46 -7.71
N ALA A 95 6.38 -2.38 -6.77
CA ALA A 95 6.04 -3.76 -7.06
C ALA A 95 4.72 -4.11 -6.39
N ILE A 96 3.77 -4.63 -7.15
CA ILE A 96 2.57 -5.28 -6.61
C ILE A 96 2.94 -6.74 -6.34
N CYS A 97 2.83 -7.15 -5.08
CA CYS A 97 3.25 -8.47 -4.61
C CYS A 97 2.06 -9.42 -4.66
N ASN A 98 2.13 -10.41 -5.54
CA ASN A 98 1.17 -11.52 -5.61
C ASN A 98 1.44 -12.54 -4.49
N ALA A 99 1.07 -12.18 -3.27
CA ALA A 99 1.22 -12.99 -2.06
C ALA A 99 0.02 -12.78 -1.12
N PRO A 100 -0.40 -13.79 -0.34
CA PRO A 100 -0.66 -13.60 1.06
C PRO A 100 0.64 -13.63 1.88
#